data_AF-A0A2T2WAB5-F1
#
_entry.id   AF-A0A2T2WAB5-F1
#
_cell.length_a   1.000
_cell.length_b   1.000
_cell.length_c   1.000
_cell.angle_alpha   90.00
_cell.angle_beta   90.00
_cell.angle_gamma   90.00
#
_symmetry.space_group_name_H-M   'P 1'
#
loop_
_entity.id
_entity.type
_entity.pdbx_description
1 polymer ?
#
loop_
_entity_poly.entity_id
_entity_poly.type
_entity_poly.pdbx_seq_one_letter_code
_entity_poly.pdbx_strand_id
1 'polypeptide(L)'
;MTVKKTLTFSAVALGLSLTLGACGSSGEQSSAPAAPVAEAPAVEAQTAPEPSAGTQASQGGQVVESGPYHLELITSNEPTGVHLDFFLQKGDTHEAIADAKVVAQVQSPDGTQESIELSYDPDGAHYTAMLPATATGEYNVAILSDIGGEKVNGRFSFMK
;
A
#
# COMPACT_ATOMS: atom_id res chain seq x y z
N MET A 1 22.26 -24.78 41.70
CA MET A 1 21.58 -23.82 42.61
C MET A 1 20.51 -23.10 41.81
N THR A 2 19.24 -23.39 42.07
CA THR A 2 18.10 -22.87 41.31
C THR A 2 17.53 -21.66 42.05
N VAL A 3 17.49 -20.50 41.41
CA VAL A 3 16.86 -19.29 41.97
C VAL A 3 15.63 -18.97 41.14
N LYS A 4 14.45 -19.24 41.71
CA LYS A 4 13.15 -18.80 41.16
C LYS A 4 12.94 -17.34 41.57
N LYS A 5 12.81 -16.43 40.62
CA LYS A 5 12.36 -15.06 40.87
C LYS A 5 10.92 -14.91 40.39
N THR A 6 10.01 -14.87 41.35
CA THR A 6 8.61 -14.45 41.20
C THR A 6 8.56 -12.94 41.38
N LEU A 7 7.93 -12.19 40.46
CA LEU A 7 7.56 -10.79 40.69
C LEU A 7 6.19 -10.48 40.05
N THR A 8 5.21 -10.51 40.95
CA THR A 8 4.00 -9.70 41.13
C THR A 8 3.50 -8.78 40.00
N PHE A 9 2.25 -9.00 39.60
CA PHE A 9 1.40 -8.11 38.82
C PHE A 9 0.91 -6.92 39.68
N SER A 10 1.01 -5.69 39.14
CA SER A 10 0.23 -4.54 39.61
C SER A 10 -0.65 -4.03 38.48
N ALA A 11 -1.95 -4.28 38.61
CA ALA A 11 -2.99 -3.64 37.83
C ALA A 11 -3.29 -2.27 38.44
N VAL A 12 -3.28 -1.21 37.63
CA VAL A 12 -3.88 0.09 37.97
C VAL A 12 -4.93 0.38 36.92
N ALA A 13 -6.19 0.24 37.32
CA ALA A 13 -7.34 0.72 36.58
C ALA A 13 -7.76 2.07 37.17
N LEU A 14 -7.78 3.13 36.36
CA LEU A 14 -8.60 4.32 36.58
C LEU A 14 -9.05 4.82 35.21
N GLY A 15 -10.35 4.69 34.94
CA GLY A 15 -10.99 5.24 33.75
C GLY A 15 -11.36 6.71 33.92
N LEU A 16 -11.71 7.33 32.79
CA LEU A 16 -12.74 8.36 32.75
C LEU A 16 -13.30 8.48 31.32
N SER A 17 -14.54 8.06 31.15
CA SER A 17 -15.36 8.20 29.96
C SER A 17 -15.91 9.62 29.82
N LEU A 18 -15.78 10.23 28.63
CA LEU A 18 -16.56 11.39 28.21
C LEU A 18 -17.27 11.06 26.90
N THR A 19 -18.59 10.99 26.99
CA THR A 19 -19.54 10.77 25.90
C THR A 19 -20.30 12.07 25.58
N LEU A 20 -20.95 12.05 24.40
CA LEU A 20 -22.03 12.91 23.88
C LEU A 20 -21.69 14.19 23.10
N GLY A 21 -22.13 14.16 21.84
CA GLY A 21 -22.31 15.32 20.96
C GLY A 21 -23.05 14.93 19.67
N ALA A 22 -24.20 14.27 19.78
CA ALA A 22 -25.12 14.03 18.66
C ALA A 22 -26.10 15.21 18.55
N CYS A 23 -25.94 16.06 17.53
CA CYS A 23 -26.96 17.03 17.15
C CYS A 23 -27.81 16.42 16.03
N GLY A 24 -29.01 16.00 16.42
CA GLY A 24 -30.12 15.81 15.48
C GLY A 24 -30.78 17.16 15.19
N SER A 25 -31.27 17.31 13.96
CA SER A 25 -32.41 18.17 13.66
C SER A 25 -33.31 17.39 12.72
N SER A 26 -34.43 16.90 13.27
CA SER A 26 -35.56 16.39 12.51
C SER A 26 -36.48 17.58 12.22
N GLY A 27 -36.74 17.84 10.94
CA GLY A 27 -37.83 18.68 10.47
C GLY A 27 -38.75 17.85 9.60
N GLU A 28 -40.02 17.75 9.99
CA GLU A 28 -41.07 16.99 9.30
C GLU A 28 -41.71 17.80 8.15
N GLN A 29 -41.72 17.19 6.96
CA GLN A 29 -42.82 17.00 6.00
C GLN A 29 -43.74 18.18 5.57
N SER A 30 -43.78 18.46 4.26
CA SER A 30 -45.04 18.72 3.52
C SER A 30 -44.84 18.60 1.99
N SER A 31 -45.85 18.06 1.30
CA SER A 31 -45.81 17.60 -0.10
C SER A 31 -46.41 18.59 -1.12
N ALA A 32 -45.92 18.45 -2.38
CA ALA A 32 -46.50 18.77 -3.69
C ALA A 32 -46.28 20.18 -4.30
N PRO A 33 -46.30 20.37 -5.65
CA PRO A 33 -46.28 19.42 -6.78
C PRO A 33 -45.10 19.62 -7.77
N ALA A 34 -44.99 18.71 -8.74
CA ALA A 34 -43.97 18.68 -9.80
C ALA A 34 -44.13 19.76 -10.89
N ALA A 35 -43.00 20.27 -11.39
CA ALA A 35 -42.83 21.03 -12.64
C ALA A 35 -41.36 20.88 -13.14
N PRO A 36 -41.06 21.14 -14.42
CA PRO A 36 -40.44 20.19 -15.35
C PRO A 36 -38.91 20.08 -15.29
N VAL A 37 -38.44 18.92 -15.78
CA VAL A 37 -37.05 18.54 -15.99
C VAL A 37 -36.35 19.56 -16.90
N ALA A 38 -35.38 20.29 -16.35
CA ALA A 38 -34.38 20.99 -17.12
C ALA A 38 -33.24 20.01 -17.44
N GLU A 39 -32.88 19.95 -18.72
CA GLU A 39 -31.77 19.19 -19.31
C GLU A 39 -30.53 19.20 -18.41
N ALA A 40 -30.09 18.00 -18.01
CA ALA A 40 -28.76 17.81 -17.43
C ALA A 40 -27.72 18.09 -18.52
N PRO A 41 -26.69 18.91 -18.27
CA PRO A 41 -25.60 19.03 -19.22
C PRO A 41 -24.88 17.68 -19.29
N ALA A 42 -24.54 17.29 -20.52
CA ALA A 42 -23.81 16.08 -20.84
C ALA A 42 -22.55 15.97 -19.98
N VAL A 43 -22.36 14.79 -19.39
CA VAL A 43 -21.14 14.43 -18.68
C VAL A 43 -20.01 14.42 -19.71
N GLU A 44 -19.14 15.43 -19.66
CA GLU A 44 -17.89 15.40 -20.40
C GLU A 44 -17.08 14.21 -19.89
N ALA A 45 -16.83 13.25 -20.79
CA ALA A 45 -15.90 12.17 -20.54
C ALA A 45 -14.55 12.81 -20.22
N GLN A 46 -14.12 12.68 -18.97
CA GLN A 46 -12.76 13.03 -18.56
C GLN A 46 -11.83 12.00 -19.21
N THR A 47 -11.33 12.35 -20.39
CA THR A 47 -10.21 11.67 -21.02
C THR A 47 -9.05 11.63 -20.02
N ALA A 48 -8.58 10.43 -19.71
CA ALA A 48 -7.37 10.24 -18.91
C ALA A 48 -6.22 11.07 -19.52
N PRO A 49 -5.39 11.74 -18.71
CA PRO A 49 -4.27 12.49 -19.23
C PRO A 49 -3.32 11.54 -19.99
N GLU A 50 -3.01 11.90 -21.23
CA GLU A 50 -1.94 11.29 -22.02
C GLU A 50 -0.63 11.32 -21.22
N PRO A 51 0.19 10.24 -21.25
CA PRO A 51 1.48 10.25 -20.58
C PRO A 51 2.35 11.32 -21.25
N SER A 52 2.75 12.32 -20.46
CA SER A 52 3.71 13.32 -20.90
C SER A 52 5.02 12.61 -21.22
N ALA A 53 5.50 12.75 -22.45
CA ALA A 53 6.79 12.25 -22.90
C ALA A 53 7.92 13.03 -22.22
N GLY A 54 8.22 12.67 -20.96
CA GLY A 54 9.47 12.94 -20.27
C GLY A 54 10.11 11.59 -19.98
N THR A 55 11.39 11.45 -20.31
CA THR A 55 12.27 10.27 -20.14
C THR A 55 11.69 9.21 -19.19
N GLN A 56 11.15 8.12 -19.76
CA GLN A 56 10.47 7.06 -19.00
C GLN A 56 11.43 6.43 -18.01
N ALA A 57 11.30 6.81 -16.75
CA ALA A 57 12.08 6.24 -15.66
C ALA A 57 11.36 5.05 -14.99
N SER A 58 10.05 4.95 -15.21
CA SER A 58 9.24 3.80 -14.81
C SER A 58 9.49 2.61 -15.72
N GLN A 59 9.60 1.44 -15.09
CA GLN A 59 9.70 0.11 -15.69
C GLN A 59 8.34 -0.47 -16.12
N GLY A 60 7.25 0.30 -15.97
CA GLY A 60 5.89 -0.09 -16.31
C GLY A 60 5.10 -0.72 -15.16
N GLY A 61 5.59 -0.58 -13.93
CA GLY A 61 4.95 -1.04 -12.71
C GLY A 61 4.08 0.02 -12.02
N GLN A 62 3.65 -0.29 -10.81
CA GLN A 62 2.99 0.68 -9.93
C GLN A 62 4.05 1.50 -9.21
N VAL A 63 3.94 2.82 -9.30
CA VAL A 63 4.91 3.77 -8.73
C VAL A 63 4.34 4.45 -7.49
N VAL A 64 5.17 4.57 -6.46
CA VAL A 64 4.97 5.40 -5.29
C VAL A 64 6.21 6.28 -5.11
N GLU A 65 6.00 7.60 -5.08
CA GLU A 65 7.05 8.55 -4.70
C GLU A 65 6.97 8.81 -3.19
N SER A 66 8.09 8.62 -2.47
CA SER A 66 8.15 8.76 -1.03
C SER A 66 9.35 9.62 -0.63
N GLY A 67 9.10 10.91 -0.44
CA GLY A 67 10.17 11.89 -0.19
C GLY A 67 11.16 11.92 -1.37
N PRO A 68 12.46 11.68 -1.15
CA PRO A 68 13.46 11.68 -2.21
C PRO A 68 13.60 10.32 -2.93
N TYR A 69 12.66 9.39 -2.73
CA TYR A 69 12.76 8.02 -3.24
C TYR A 69 11.64 7.69 -4.23
N HIS A 70 12.02 6.97 -5.29
CA HIS A 70 11.14 6.34 -6.25
C HIS A 70 11.01 4.85 -5.92
N LEU A 71 9.79 4.39 -5.73
CA LEU A 71 9.45 3.02 -5.38
C LEU A 71 8.55 2.47 -6.47
N GLU A 72 8.99 1.46 -7.22
CA GLU A 72 8.18 0.84 -8.27
C GLU A 72 8.08 -0.67 -8.06
N LEU A 73 6.85 -1.18 -8.07
CA LEU A 73 6.57 -2.61 -7.99
C LEU A 73 6.03 -3.13 -9.32
N ILE A 74 6.70 -4.13 -9.88
CA ILE A 74 6.22 -4.95 -11.00
C ILE A 74 5.93 -6.34 -10.47
N THR A 75 4.86 -6.94 -10.98
CA THR A 75 4.45 -8.31 -10.61
C THR A 75 4.25 -9.16 -11.85
N SER A 76 4.85 -10.35 -11.86
CA SER A 76 4.73 -11.31 -12.96
C SER A 76 4.17 -12.64 -12.46
N ASN A 77 3.09 -13.12 -13.09
CA ASN A 77 2.50 -14.42 -12.76
C ASN A 77 3.36 -15.57 -13.31
N GLU A 78 3.73 -16.51 -12.43
CA GLU A 78 4.53 -17.69 -12.78
C GLU A 78 3.86 -18.99 -12.28
N PRO A 79 4.25 -20.18 -12.81
CA PRO A 79 3.68 -21.45 -12.36
C PRO A 79 3.82 -21.71 -10.85
N THR A 80 4.87 -21.15 -10.23
CA THR A 80 5.18 -21.34 -8.81
C THR A 80 4.66 -20.23 -7.91
N GLY A 81 4.07 -19.15 -8.46
CA GLY A 81 3.65 -18.01 -7.65
C GLY A 81 3.56 -16.71 -8.42
N VAL A 82 3.98 -15.62 -7.78
CA VAL A 82 4.11 -14.28 -8.37
C VAL A 82 5.52 -13.79 -8.12
N HIS A 83 6.23 -13.47 -9.18
CA HIS A 83 7.51 -12.78 -9.09
C HIS A 83 7.26 -11.32 -8.73
N LEU A 84 7.92 -10.83 -7.69
CA LEU A 84 7.86 -9.44 -7.25
C LEU A 84 9.17 -8.78 -7.61
N ASP A 85 9.13 -7.79 -8.49
CA ASP A 85 10.30 -6.99 -8.87
C ASP A 85 10.10 -5.57 -8.34
N PHE A 86 10.91 -5.19 -7.36
CA PHE A 86 10.81 -3.93 -6.63
C PHE A 86 12.02 -3.05 -6.89
N PHE A 87 11.81 -1.97 -7.63
CA PHE A 87 12.82 -0.96 -7.92
C PHE A 87 12.79 0.09 -6.81
N LEU A 88 13.88 0.15 -6.05
CA LEU A 88 14.13 1.19 -5.06
C LEU A 88 15.22 2.11 -5.58
N GLN A 89 14.84 3.36 -5.86
CA GLN A 89 15.69 4.30 -6.56
C GLN A 89 15.65 5.69 -5.92
N LYS A 90 16.63 6.53 -6.25
CA LYS A 90 16.56 7.98 -6.00
C LYS A 90 15.48 8.59 -6.89
N GLY A 91 14.62 9.44 -6.33
CA GLY A 91 13.49 10.03 -7.05
C GLY A 91 13.87 11.02 -8.16
N ASP A 92 15.06 11.62 -8.09
CA ASP A 92 15.52 12.60 -9.09
C ASP A 92 16.23 11.96 -10.28
N THR A 93 17.09 11.00 -10.00
CA THR A 93 18.06 10.40 -10.94
C THR A 93 17.69 8.98 -11.35
N HIS A 94 16.75 8.35 -10.63
CA HIS A 94 16.37 6.95 -10.80
C HIS A 94 17.55 5.98 -10.68
N GLU A 95 18.59 6.39 -9.96
CA GLU A 95 19.73 5.53 -9.61
C GLU A 95 19.28 4.51 -8.55
N ALA A 96 19.59 3.24 -8.77
CA ALA A 96 19.24 2.14 -7.86
C ALA A 96 19.95 2.24 -6.50
N ILE A 97 19.24 1.87 -5.45
CA ILE A 97 19.74 1.82 -4.07
C ILE A 97 19.90 0.35 -3.68
N ALA A 98 21.14 -0.14 -3.71
CA ALA A 98 21.46 -1.57 -3.59
C ALA A 98 21.64 -2.09 -2.15
N ASP A 99 21.78 -1.19 -1.17
CA ASP A 99 22.20 -1.51 0.20
C ASP A 99 21.05 -1.39 1.24
N ALA A 100 19.80 -1.56 0.80
CA ALA A 100 18.64 -1.54 1.67
C ALA A 100 18.25 -2.95 2.15
N LYS A 101 17.56 -3.00 3.30
CA LYS A 101 16.79 -4.19 3.69
C LYS A 101 15.35 -4.00 3.25
N VAL A 102 14.84 -4.90 2.42
CA VAL A 102 13.51 -4.79 1.83
C VAL A 102 12.66 -6.00 2.23
N VAL A 103 11.49 -5.72 2.78
CA VAL A 103 10.50 -6.73 3.18
C VAL A 103 9.15 -6.40 2.56
N ALA A 104 8.54 -7.35 1.88
CA ALA A 104 7.12 -7.29 1.52
C ALA A 104 6.28 -7.90 2.64
N GLN A 105 5.28 -7.16 3.11
CA GLN A 105 4.15 -7.69 3.85
C GLN A 105 2.97 -7.81 2.91
N VAL A 106 2.59 -9.04 2.59
CA VAL A 106 1.54 -9.34 1.61
C VAL A 106 0.31 -9.84 2.36
N GLN A 107 -0.84 -9.29 2.03
CA GLN A 107 -2.15 -9.81 2.40
C GLN A 107 -2.80 -10.43 1.17
N SER A 108 -3.14 -11.72 1.27
CA SER A 108 -3.88 -12.45 0.23
C SER A 108 -5.37 -12.09 0.20
N PRO A 109 -6.10 -12.48 -0.86
CA PRO A 109 -7.52 -12.17 -1.00
C PRO A 109 -8.41 -12.70 0.13
N ASP A 110 -7.99 -13.77 0.81
CA ASP A 110 -8.67 -14.34 1.98
C ASP A 110 -8.34 -13.63 3.30
N GLY A 111 -7.47 -12.62 3.26
CA GLY A 111 -7.02 -11.83 4.40
C GLY A 111 -5.79 -12.38 5.11
N THR A 112 -5.28 -13.57 4.74
CA THR A 112 -4.04 -14.14 5.30
C THR A 112 -2.86 -13.21 5.03
N GLN A 113 -1.93 -13.11 5.99
CA GLN A 113 -0.75 -12.26 5.88
C GLN A 113 0.54 -13.08 5.89
N GLU A 114 1.47 -12.69 5.03
CA GLU A 114 2.81 -13.26 4.95
C GLU A 114 3.85 -12.15 4.83
N SER A 115 5.07 -12.44 5.28
CA SER A 115 6.19 -11.52 5.19
C SER A 115 7.34 -12.21 4.45
N ILE A 116 7.86 -11.54 3.43
CA ILE A 116 8.88 -12.07 2.53
C ILE A 116 10.00 -11.06 2.41
N GLU A 117 11.23 -11.48 2.67
CA GLU A 117 12.42 -10.67 2.41
C GLU A 117 12.71 -10.67 0.91
N LEU A 118 12.99 -9.50 0.34
CA LEU A 118 13.43 -9.38 -1.05
C LEU A 118 14.95 -9.29 -1.10
N SER A 119 15.55 -9.99 -2.06
CA SER A 119 16.99 -10.00 -2.29
C SER A 119 17.35 -9.07 -3.44
N TYR A 120 18.43 -8.31 -3.31
CA TYR A 120 18.90 -7.45 -4.39
C TYR A 120 19.50 -8.29 -5.53
N ASP A 121 19.00 -8.10 -6.74
CA ASP A 121 19.57 -8.60 -7.98
C ASP A 121 20.44 -7.50 -8.63
N PRO A 122 21.77 -7.65 -8.66
CA PRO A 122 22.66 -6.65 -9.25
C PRO A 122 22.53 -6.57 -10.78
N ASP A 123 22.11 -7.64 -11.46
CA ASP A 123 22.00 -7.65 -12.92
C ASP A 123 20.78 -6.84 -13.37
N GLY A 124 19.66 -7.00 -12.67
CA GLY A 124 18.43 -6.22 -12.88
C GLY A 124 18.34 -4.90 -12.12
N ALA A 125 19.28 -4.62 -11.21
CA ALA A 125 19.32 -3.44 -10.35
C ALA A 125 18.05 -3.19 -9.51
N HIS A 126 17.39 -4.27 -9.05
CA HIS A 126 16.17 -4.21 -8.25
C HIS A 126 16.15 -5.30 -7.17
N TYR A 127 15.20 -5.22 -6.25
CA TYR A 127 14.97 -6.26 -5.25
C TYR A 127 13.92 -7.23 -5.76
N THR A 128 14.15 -8.52 -5.58
CA THR A 128 13.24 -9.56 -6.07
C THR A 128 12.89 -10.61 -5.03
N ALA A 129 11.68 -11.16 -5.14
CA ALA A 129 11.24 -12.33 -4.39
C ALA A 129 10.17 -13.12 -5.15
N MET A 130 10.06 -14.41 -4.85
CA MET A 130 8.95 -15.25 -5.27
C MET A 130 7.91 -15.33 -4.15
N LEU A 131 6.72 -14.79 -4.40
CA LEU A 131 5.55 -14.93 -3.53
C LEU A 131 4.82 -16.25 -3.86
N PRO A 132 4.74 -17.22 -2.94
CA PRO A 132 4.01 -18.47 -3.15
C PRO A 132 2.49 -18.25 -3.10
N ALA A 133 1.94 -17.64 -4.14
CA ALA A 133 0.52 -17.33 -4.24
C ALA A 133 -0.21 -18.36 -5.12
N THR A 134 -1.35 -18.85 -4.65
CA THR A 134 -2.24 -19.77 -5.41
C THR A 134 -3.67 -19.26 -5.53
N ALA A 135 -4.10 -18.35 -4.66
CA ALA A 135 -5.45 -17.77 -4.72
C ALA A 135 -5.54 -16.71 -5.84
N THR A 136 -6.64 -16.71 -6.56
CA THR A 136 -7.00 -15.64 -7.50
C THR A 136 -7.68 -14.51 -6.73
N GLY A 137 -7.36 -13.27 -7.07
CA GLY A 137 -7.97 -12.10 -6.44
C GLY A 137 -6.97 -10.98 -6.15
N GLU A 138 -7.43 -9.97 -5.40
CA GLU A 138 -6.61 -8.83 -5.02
C GLU A 138 -5.68 -9.17 -3.86
N TYR A 139 -4.40 -8.92 -4.07
CA TYR A 139 -3.36 -8.94 -3.05
C TYR A 139 -3.01 -7.52 -2.67
N ASN A 140 -2.91 -7.26 -1.36
CA ASN A 140 -2.46 -5.98 -0.83
C ASN A 140 -1.03 -6.11 -0.32
N VAL A 141 -0.15 -5.19 -0.71
CA VAL A 141 1.29 -5.26 -0.40
C VAL A 141 1.74 -3.99 0.29
N ALA A 142 2.43 -4.13 1.42
CA ALA A 142 3.23 -3.07 2.01
C ALA A 142 4.71 -3.44 1.88
N ILE A 143 5.45 -2.69 1.09
CA ILE A 143 6.91 -2.82 1.02
C ILE A 143 7.50 -1.93 2.11
N LEU A 144 8.33 -2.52 2.97
CA LEU A 144 9.08 -1.84 4.00
C LEU A 144 10.56 -1.85 3.63
N SER A 145 11.14 -0.67 3.44
CA SER A 145 12.57 -0.53 3.15
C SER A 145 13.29 0.17 4.30
N ASP A 146 14.46 -0.33 4.63
CA ASP A 146 15.42 0.29 5.56
C ASP A 146 16.70 0.62 4.78
N ILE A 147 16.93 1.91 4.55
CA ILE A 147 18.10 2.44 3.83
C ILE A 147 19.01 3.08 4.88
N GLY A 148 20.00 2.32 5.37
CA GLY A 148 20.94 2.82 6.37
C GLY A 148 20.30 3.35 7.67
N GLY A 149 19.13 2.84 8.05
CA GLY A 149 18.33 3.27 9.20
C GLY A 149 17.12 4.16 8.86
N GLU A 150 17.07 4.72 7.65
CA GLU A 150 15.91 5.48 7.17
C GLU A 150 14.80 4.54 6.70
N LYS A 151 13.56 4.80 7.14
CA LYS A 151 12.39 3.98 6.78
C LYS A 151 11.67 4.59 5.58
N VAL A 152 11.61 3.83 4.50
CA VAL A 152 10.94 4.22 3.26
C VAL A 152 9.96 3.12 2.86
N ASN A 153 8.67 3.41 2.95
CA ASN A 153 7.62 2.41 2.78
C ASN A 153 6.72 2.77 1.60
N GLY A 154 6.26 1.75 0.88
CA GLY A 154 5.29 1.86 -0.21
C GLY A 154 4.11 0.92 0.02
N ARG A 155 2.92 1.31 -0.47
CA ARG A 155 1.72 0.45 -0.49
C ARG A 155 1.30 0.24 -1.94
N PHE A 156 1.05 -1.01 -2.29
CA PHE A 156 0.70 -1.46 -3.63
C PHE A 156 -0.43 -2.49 -3.54
N SER A 157 -1.07 -2.79 -4.66
CA SER A 157 -1.96 -3.94 -4.77
C SER A 157 -1.88 -4.55 -6.16
N PHE A 158 -2.11 -5.84 -6.32
CA PHE A 158 -2.15 -6.47 -7.63
C PHE A 158 -3.20 -7.56 -7.71
N MET A 159 -3.68 -7.83 -8.92
CA MET A 159 -4.59 -8.94 -9.19
C MET A 159 -3.77 -10.16 -9.62
N LYS A 160 -3.97 -11.30 -8.96
CA LYS A 160 -3.40 -12.59 -9.41
C LYS A 160 -4.37 -13.36 -10.28
#